data_AF-A0A1Y1MGM1-F1
#
_entry.id   AF-A0A1Y1MGM1-F1
#
_cell.length_a   1.000
_cell.length_b   1.000
_cell.length_c   1.000
_cell.angle_alpha   90.00
_cell.angle_beta   90.00
_cell.angle_gamma   90.00
#
_symmetry.space_group_name_H-M   'P 1'
#
loop_
_entity.id
_entity.type
_entity.pdbx_description
1 polymer ?
#
loop_
_entity_poly.entity_id
_entity_poly.type
_entity_poly.pdbx_seq_one_letter_code
_entity_poly.pdbx_strand_id
1 'polypeptide(L)'
;MELKLHSPAGAEPVLYTWPLTSGRGNDKHDGALEIVETIRWVCEDLPELKLPLENNILCDYDTHSYDSMKSLCDRFNRAIDSVVALEKGTSLTAQRLNKYPSRGLLRHILQQVYNQAVTDPDKLNQYEPFSPEVYGETSYDLVCQMIDQIEITQDDIFIDLGSGVGQVVLQVAAATPCKVCLGVERAEVPSRYAEAMNKYFRSWMQWYGKKFGEYKLIKGDFLMEEHREKITSASIVFVNNFAFGPSVDHQLKERFADLKDGARIVSSKSFCPLNFRITDRNLSDIGTIIHVSEMSPMRGSVSWTGKPVSYYLHIIDRTKLERYFQRLKHPKNKVGNYDCYFCMVNNLIKLFLPNRNTILLSLYFLVSTEAPRGRRRRDTTVYVPLFTE
;
A
#
# COMPACT_ATOMS: atom_id res chain seq x y z
N MET A 1 33.21 -19.42 12.98
CA MET A 1 33.75 -18.94 11.70
C MET A 1 32.74 -17.98 11.11
N GLU A 2 33.17 -16.84 10.60
CA GLU A 2 32.26 -15.81 10.09
C GLU A 2 32.69 -15.39 8.69
N LEU A 3 31.70 -15.04 7.87
CA LEU A 3 31.86 -14.36 6.59
C LEU A 3 31.36 -12.93 6.77
N LYS A 4 31.97 -11.99 6.04
CA LYS A 4 31.74 -10.56 6.23
C LYS A 4 31.57 -9.88 4.89
N LEU A 5 30.54 -9.06 4.75
CA LEU A 5 30.35 -8.18 3.58
C LEU A 5 30.42 -6.72 4.00
N HIS A 6 31.33 -5.97 3.38
CA HIS A 6 31.49 -4.54 3.57
C HIS A 6 30.39 -3.77 2.83
N SER A 7 29.87 -2.73 3.48
CA SER A 7 28.81 -1.89 2.91
C SER A 7 29.34 -1.03 1.76
N PRO A 8 28.66 -1.00 0.61
CA PRO A 8 28.97 -0.03 -0.46
C PRO A 8 28.73 1.42 -0.02
N ALA A 9 27.98 1.66 1.06
CA ALA A 9 27.67 2.99 1.59
C ALA A 9 28.55 3.37 2.80
N GLY A 10 29.51 2.53 3.19
CA GLY A 10 30.35 2.76 4.36
C GLY A 10 29.63 2.56 5.70
N ALA A 11 28.48 1.88 5.72
CA ALA A 11 27.82 1.44 6.94
C ALA A 11 28.57 0.25 7.58
N GLU A 12 28.14 -0.13 8.79
CA GLU A 12 28.68 -1.33 9.45
C GLU A 12 28.52 -2.57 8.55
N PRO A 13 29.54 -3.44 8.52
CA PRO A 13 29.53 -4.63 7.69
C PRO A 13 28.51 -5.66 8.21
N VAL A 14 27.95 -6.44 7.29
CA VAL A 14 27.05 -7.55 7.64
C VAL A 14 27.89 -8.80 7.91
N LEU A 15 27.54 -9.52 8.97
CA LEU A 15 28.19 -10.75 9.40
C LEU A 15 27.28 -11.95 9.17
N TYR A 16 27.85 -13.01 8.61
CA TYR A 16 27.18 -14.29 8.38
C TYR A 16 27.91 -15.38 9.15
N THR A 17 27.21 -16.02 10.08
CA THR A 17 27.75 -17.13 10.89
C THR A 17 27.80 -18.42 10.07
N TRP A 18 28.95 -19.10 10.07
CA TRP A 18 29.11 -20.42 9.45
C TRP A 18 28.83 -21.55 10.46
N PRO A 19 28.16 -22.66 10.07
CA PRO A 19 27.67 -22.97 8.72
C PRO A 19 26.49 -22.09 8.31
N LEU A 20 26.47 -21.69 7.04
CA LEU A 20 25.37 -20.93 6.48
C LEU A 20 24.08 -21.76 6.52
N THR A 21 22.96 -21.08 6.68
CA THR A 21 21.63 -21.71 6.58
C THR A 21 21.49 -22.35 5.19
N SER A 22 21.34 -23.68 5.15
CA SER A 22 21.07 -24.40 3.91
C SER A 22 19.55 -24.56 3.74
N GLY A 23 19.01 -23.95 2.69
CA GLY A 23 17.60 -24.12 2.35
C GLY A 23 17.32 -25.53 1.84
N ARG A 24 16.37 -26.26 2.45
CA ARG A 24 15.77 -27.47 1.85
C ARG A 24 14.24 -27.32 1.85
N GLY A 25 13.64 -27.20 0.67
CA GLY A 25 12.19 -26.98 0.46
C GLY A 25 11.91 -25.65 -0.25
N ASN A 26 10.66 -25.43 -0.71
CA ASN A 26 10.28 -24.24 -1.48
C ASN A 26 10.39 -22.93 -0.68
N ASP A 27 10.31 -22.99 0.65
CA ASP A 27 10.23 -21.81 1.52
C ASP A 27 11.48 -21.57 2.38
N LYS A 28 12.58 -22.33 2.14
CA LYS A 28 13.78 -22.21 2.95
C LYS A 28 14.88 -21.43 2.24
N HIS A 29 15.30 -20.36 2.90
CA HIS A 29 16.38 -19.48 2.49
C HIS A 29 17.76 -20.17 2.53
N ASP A 30 18.56 -19.98 1.47
CA ASP A 30 19.96 -20.40 1.40
C ASP A 30 20.89 -19.19 1.60
N GLY A 31 21.67 -19.21 2.68
CA GLY A 31 22.54 -18.11 3.07
C GLY A 31 23.73 -17.91 2.13
N ALA A 32 24.18 -18.95 1.42
CA ALA A 32 25.24 -18.81 0.43
C ALA A 32 24.73 -18.12 -0.83
N LEU A 33 23.52 -18.48 -1.29
CA LEU A 33 22.86 -17.80 -2.38
C LEU A 33 22.55 -16.33 -2.04
N GLU A 34 22.18 -16.03 -0.78
CA GLU A 34 21.98 -14.64 -0.35
C GLU A 34 23.25 -13.80 -0.51
N ILE A 35 24.40 -14.32 -0.07
CA ILE A 35 25.68 -13.63 -0.18
C ILE A 35 26.01 -13.34 -1.64
N VAL A 36 25.83 -14.34 -2.52
CA VAL A 36 26.10 -14.21 -3.95
C VAL A 36 25.19 -13.16 -4.59
N GLU A 37 23.88 -13.23 -4.34
CA GLU A 37 22.92 -12.26 -4.89
C GLU A 37 23.15 -10.86 -4.32
N THR A 38 23.54 -10.74 -3.04
CA THR A 38 23.93 -9.46 -2.43
C THR A 38 25.10 -8.83 -3.16
N ILE A 39 26.16 -9.60 -3.42
CA ILE A 39 27.32 -9.15 -4.19
C ILE A 39 26.90 -8.73 -5.59
N ARG A 40 26.08 -9.54 -6.27
CA ARG A 40 25.57 -9.25 -7.61
C ARG A 40 24.80 -7.93 -7.65
N TRP A 41 23.84 -7.73 -6.76
CA TRP A 41 23.03 -6.51 -6.71
C TRP A 41 23.85 -5.27 -6.38
N VAL A 42 24.86 -5.39 -5.52
CA VAL A 42 25.80 -4.28 -5.26
C VAL A 42 26.57 -3.92 -6.54
N CYS A 43 27.02 -4.91 -7.30
CA CYS A 43 27.75 -4.65 -8.53
C CYS A 43 26.85 -4.20 -9.71
N GLU A 44 25.56 -4.57 -9.72
CA GLU A 44 24.59 -4.00 -10.66
C GLU A 44 24.28 -2.53 -10.33
N ASP A 45 24.31 -2.17 -9.05
CA ASP A 45 24.09 -0.79 -8.57
C ASP A 45 25.36 0.10 -8.65
N LEU A 46 26.53 -0.50 -8.86
CA LEU A 46 27.84 0.14 -8.97
C LEU A 46 28.48 -0.12 -10.35
N PRO A 47 28.33 0.79 -11.32
CA PRO A 47 28.88 0.61 -12.66
C PRO A 47 30.39 0.30 -12.68
N GLU A 48 31.18 0.87 -11.76
CA GLU A 48 32.63 0.63 -11.68
C GLU A 48 32.96 -0.81 -11.31
N LEU A 49 32.06 -1.51 -10.62
CA LEU A 49 32.25 -2.89 -10.20
C LEU A 49 31.76 -3.91 -11.21
N LYS A 50 31.07 -3.50 -12.28
CA LYS A 50 30.55 -4.43 -13.29
C LYS A 50 31.67 -5.25 -13.96
N LEU A 51 32.76 -4.59 -14.36
CA LEU A 51 33.92 -5.26 -14.96
C LEU A 51 34.68 -6.16 -13.94
N PRO A 52 34.98 -5.71 -12.71
CA PRO A 52 35.50 -6.59 -11.66
C PRO A 52 34.60 -7.80 -11.36
N LEU A 53 33.27 -7.61 -11.38
CA LEU A 53 32.28 -8.68 -11.17
C LEU A 53 32.39 -9.76 -12.25
N GLU A 54 32.32 -9.36 -13.51
CA GLU A 54 32.36 -10.24 -14.69
C GLU A 54 33.70 -10.98 -14.82
N ASN A 55 34.80 -10.34 -14.44
CA ASN A 55 36.13 -10.90 -14.65
C ASN A 55 36.66 -11.72 -13.45
N ASN A 56 36.34 -11.36 -12.20
CA ASN A 56 37.12 -11.83 -11.05
C ASN A 56 36.37 -12.08 -9.72
N ILE A 57 35.20 -11.45 -9.47
CA ILE A 57 34.55 -11.56 -8.15
C ILE A 57 33.69 -12.82 -8.07
N LEU A 58 32.75 -13.01 -9.00
CA LEU A 58 31.82 -14.16 -8.99
C LEU A 58 32.35 -15.38 -9.78
N CYS A 59 33.66 -15.53 -9.91
CA CYS A 59 34.26 -16.72 -10.53
C CYS A 59 34.71 -17.75 -9.48
N ASP A 60 34.50 -19.03 -9.82
CA ASP A 60 35.06 -20.21 -9.17
C ASP A 60 34.88 -20.22 -7.63
N TYR A 61 33.62 -20.20 -7.17
CA TYR A 61 33.28 -20.36 -5.76
C TYR A 61 32.45 -21.63 -5.51
N ASP A 62 32.60 -22.19 -4.30
CA ASP A 62 31.86 -23.35 -3.81
C ASP A 62 31.06 -22.94 -2.57
N THR A 63 29.73 -22.97 -2.69
CA THR A 63 28.77 -22.60 -1.64
C THR A 63 28.83 -23.52 -0.42
N HIS A 64 29.47 -24.68 -0.52
CA HIS A 64 29.64 -25.64 0.57
C HIS A 64 30.99 -25.54 1.27
N SER A 65 31.91 -24.72 0.77
CA SER A 65 33.25 -24.53 1.33
C SER A 65 33.40 -23.18 2.01
N TYR A 66 33.73 -23.19 3.31
CA TYR A 66 33.99 -21.96 4.08
C TYR A 66 35.10 -21.13 3.45
N ASP A 67 36.24 -21.76 3.12
CA ASP A 67 37.39 -21.04 2.56
C ASP A 67 37.09 -20.44 1.19
N SER A 68 36.28 -21.13 0.38
CA SER A 68 35.84 -20.63 -0.93
C SER A 68 34.92 -19.40 -0.78
N MET A 69 33.89 -19.50 0.07
CA MET A 69 32.98 -18.39 0.33
C MET A 69 33.68 -17.22 1.03
N LYS A 70 34.66 -17.49 1.90
CA LYS A 70 35.50 -16.46 2.52
C LYS A 70 36.34 -15.74 1.48
N SER A 71 36.98 -16.47 0.57
CA SER A 71 37.75 -15.88 -0.53
C SER A 71 36.88 -14.99 -1.45
N LEU A 72 35.64 -15.42 -1.74
CA LEU A 72 34.64 -14.62 -2.44
C LEU A 72 34.34 -13.31 -1.68
N CYS A 73 34.02 -13.39 -0.39
CA CYS A 73 33.75 -12.21 0.44
C CYS A 73 34.96 -11.27 0.50
N ASP A 74 36.17 -11.80 0.66
CA ASP A 74 37.40 -11.00 0.73
C ASP A 74 37.70 -10.28 -0.60
N ARG A 75 37.44 -10.93 -1.75
CA ARG A 75 37.54 -10.30 -3.08
C ARG A 75 36.56 -9.14 -3.22
N PHE A 76 35.31 -9.36 -2.85
CA PHE A 76 34.27 -8.32 -2.85
C PHE A 76 34.65 -7.15 -1.93
N ASN A 77 35.03 -7.43 -0.68
CA ASN A 77 35.37 -6.40 0.31
C ASN A 77 36.52 -5.51 -0.16
N ARG A 78 37.59 -6.08 -0.75
CA ARG A 78 38.69 -5.29 -1.32
C ARG A 78 38.23 -4.35 -2.44
N ALA A 79 37.31 -4.81 -3.29
CA ALA A 79 36.76 -3.99 -4.36
C ALA A 79 35.92 -2.84 -3.80
N ILE A 80 35.06 -3.12 -2.82
CA ILE A 80 34.23 -2.12 -2.14
C ILE A 80 35.08 -1.10 -1.39
N ASP A 81 36.07 -1.54 -0.63
CA ASP A 81 36.96 -0.65 0.12
C ASP A 81 37.70 0.30 -0.84
N SER A 82 38.11 -0.20 -2.01
CA SER A 82 38.74 0.62 -3.05
C SER A 82 37.79 1.68 -3.61
N VAL A 83 36.54 1.31 -3.92
CA VAL A 83 35.51 2.25 -4.40
C VAL A 83 35.20 3.30 -3.34
N VAL A 84 34.91 2.88 -2.12
CA VAL A 84 34.57 3.80 -1.01
C VAL A 84 35.73 4.76 -0.71
N ALA A 85 36.98 4.28 -0.74
CA ALA A 85 38.16 5.12 -0.56
C ALA A 85 38.34 6.14 -1.70
N LEU A 86 38.11 5.73 -2.95
CA LEU A 86 38.22 6.60 -4.12
C LEU A 86 37.15 7.69 -4.13
N GLU A 87 35.92 7.36 -3.73
CA GLU A 87 34.82 8.32 -3.69
C GLU A 87 34.89 9.30 -2.51
N LYS A 88 35.61 8.93 -1.43
CA LYS A 88 35.64 9.70 -0.18
C LYS A 88 36.11 11.14 -0.42
N GLY A 89 35.27 12.11 -0.04
CA GLY A 89 35.58 13.53 -0.18
C GLY A 89 35.32 14.09 -1.60
N THR A 90 34.75 13.29 -2.50
CA THR A 90 34.37 13.71 -3.85
C THR A 90 32.85 13.89 -3.98
N SER A 91 32.40 14.46 -5.10
CA SER A 91 30.96 14.54 -5.43
C SER A 91 30.34 13.20 -5.80
N LEU A 92 31.14 12.16 -6.09
CA LEU A 92 30.66 10.85 -6.57
C LEU A 92 29.79 10.15 -5.53
N THR A 93 30.17 10.22 -4.25
CA THR A 93 29.37 9.65 -3.15
C THR A 93 27.95 10.22 -3.12
N ALA A 94 27.79 11.53 -3.30
CA ALA A 94 26.49 12.19 -3.28
C ALA A 94 25.65 11.90 -4.53
N GLN A 95 26.28 11.59 -5.66
CA GLN A 95 25.57 11.17 -6.88
C GLN A 95 24.97 9.77 -6.75
N ARG A 96 25.67 8.90 -6.02
CA ARG A 96 25.30 7.49 -5.85
C ARG A 96 24.35 7.23 -4.68
N LEU A 97 24.63 7.80 -3.52
CA LEU A 97 23.87 7.56 -2.29
C LEU A 97 22.56 8.34 -2.26
N ASN A 98 21.66 7.96 -1.35
CA ASN A 98 20.39 8.64 -1.11
C ASN A 98 19.47 8.69 -2.36
N LYS A 99 19.59 7.69 -3.22
CA LYS A 99 18.68 7.41 -4.34
C LYS A 99 17.73 6.28 -3.96
N TYR A 100 16.55 6.26 -4.56
CA TYR A 100 15.68 5.09 -4.45
C TYR A 100 16.36 3.86 -5.08
N PRO A 101 16.16 2.67 -4.51
CA PRO A 101 16.64 1.43 -5.12
C PRO A 101 15.93 1.18 -6.46
N SER A 102 16.62 0.47 -7.37
CA SER A 102 15.95 -0.09 -8.55
C SER A 102 14.92 -1.14 -8.12
N ARG A 103 13.95 -1.48 -8.98
CA ARG A 103 12.95 -2.52 -8.67
C ARG A 103 13.58 -3.88 -8.37
N GLY A 104 14.66 -4.23 -9.06
CA GLY A 104 15.36 -5.47 -8.85
C GLY A 104 16.02 -5.50 -7.47
N LEU A 105 16.80 -4.45 -7.15
CA LEU A 105 17.46 -4.31 -5.87
C LEU A 105 16.46 -4.26 -4.71
N LEU A 106 15.35 -3.53 -4.85
CA LEU A 106 14.34 -3.46 -3.80
C LEU A 106 13.67 -4.82 -3.55
N ARG A 107 13.42 -5.62 -4.59
CA ARG A 107 12.92 -6.99 -4.44
C ARG A 107 13.90 -7.82 -3.60
N HIS A 108 15.18 -7.74 -3.90
CA HIS A 108 16.24 -8.43 -3.15
C HIS A 108 16.28 -7.97 -1.69
N ILE A 109 16.32 -6.66 -1.44
CA ILE A 109 16.33 -6.09 -0.08
C ILE A 109 15.13 -6.59 0.72
N LEU A 110 13.91 -6.52 0.17
CA LEU A 110 12.72 -6.97 0.89
C LEU A 110 12.74 -8.47 1.17
N GLN A 111 13.29 -9.28 0.26
CA GLN A 111 13.48 -10.71 0.49
C GLN A 111 14.46 -10.98 1.64
N GLN A 112 15.62 -10.29 1.67
CA GLN A 112 16.59 -10.40 2.76
C GLN A 112 15.97 -10.03 4.10
N VAL A 113 15.23 -8.91 4.13
CA VAL A 113 14.52 -8.42 5.31
C VAL A 113 13.52 -9.46 5.80
N TYR A 114 12.74 -10.06 4.89
CA TYR A 114 11.78 -11.11 5.22
C TYR A 114 12.47 -12.34 5.82
N ASN A 115 13.53 -12.84 5.18
CA ASN A 115 14.25 -14.04 5.63
C ASN A 115 14.83 -13.87 7.04
N GLN A 116 15.23 -12.65 7.41
CA GLN A 116 15.76 -12.33 8.74
C GLN A 116 14.67 -12.05 9.78
N ALA A 117 13.53 -11.49 9.37
CA ALA A 117 12.45 -11.09 10.26
C ALA A 117 11.49 -12.24 10.58
N VAL A 118 11.09 -13.01 9.57
CA VAL A 118 10.07 -14.05 9.65
C VAL A 118 10.74 -15.39 9.95
N THR A 119 10.92 -15.67 11.23
CA THR A 119 11.63 -16.88 11.70
C THR A 119 10.85 -18.17 11.50
N ASP A 120 9.53 -18.08 11.43
CA ASP A 120 8.61 -19.22 11.33
C ASP A 120 7.40 -18.80 10.49
N PRO A 121 7.50 -18.98 9.15
CA PRO A 121 6.45 -18.62 8.19
C PRO A 121 5.16 -19.42 8.39
N ASP A 122 5.23 -20.64 8.93
CA ASP A 122 4.05 -21.46 9.16
C ASP A 122 3.07 -20.80 10.14
N LYS A 123 3.58 -19.99 11.08
CA LYS A 123 2.74 -19.19 11.98
C LYS A 123 1.99 -18.05 11.28
N LEU A 124 2.43 -17.64 10.09
CA LEU A 124 1.68 -16.73 9.23
C LEU A 124 0.54 -17.43 8.48
N ASN A 125 0.45 -18.76 8.54
CA ASN A 125 -0.62 -19.54 7.92
C ASN A 125 -1.61 -20.12 8.97
N GLN A 126 -1.36 -19.90 10.26
CA GLN A 126 -2.20 -20.39 11.36
C GLN A 126 -3.39 -19.47 11.58
N TYR A 127 -4.38 -19.58 10.72
CA TYR A 127 -5.64 -18.87 10.84
C TYR A 127 -6.80 -19.84 10.92
N GLU A 128 -7.82 -19.47 11.71
CA GLU A 128 -9.10 -20.18 11.69
C GLU A 128 -9.62 -20.17 10.24
N PRO A 129 -9.95 -21.33 9.64
CA PRO A 129 -10.59 -21.38 8.35
C PRO A 129 -11.80 -20.43 8.34
N PHE A 130 -11.91 -19.58 7.30
CA PHE A 130 -12.96 -18.55 7.17
C PHE A 130 -12.83 -17.30 8.06
N SER A 131 -11.70 -17.09 8.74
CA SER A 131 -11.38 -15.79 9.34
C SER A 131 -10.80 -14.81 8.29
N PRO A 132 -10.88 -13.48 8.50
CA PRO A 132 -10.29 -12.46 7.62
C PRO A 132 -8.78 -12.60 7.40
N GLU A 133 -8.12 -13.48 8.13
CA GLU A 133 -6.68 -13.52 8.32
C GLU A 133 -6.02 -14.55 7.38
N VAL A 134 -6.79 -15.45 6.74
CA VAL A 134 -6.36 -16.75 6.17
C VAL A 134 -5.44 -16.72 4.92
N TYR A 135 -5.14 -15.58 4.30
CA TYR A 135 -4.43 -15.62 3.02
C TYR A 135 -3.76 -14.29 2.63
N GLY A 136 -2.56 -14.36 2.05
CA GLY A 136 -2.18 -13.40 1.02
C GLY A 136 -0.96 -12.55 1.31
N GLU A 137 0.22 -13.14 1.11
CA GLU A 137 1.35 -12.32 0.68
C GLU A 137 1.00 -11.72 -0.70
N THR A 138 0.74 -10.42 -0.72
CA THR A 138 0.66 -9.66 -1.96
C THR A 138 2.03 -9.70 -2.63
N SER A 139 2.09 -10.19 -3.87
CA SER A 139 3.36 -10.34 -4.58
C SER A 139 4.00 -8.99 -4.91
N TYR A 140 5.33 -8.97 -4.90
CA TYR A 140 6.12 -7.78 -5.21
C TYR A 140 5.75 -7.14 -6.56
N ASP A 141 5.49 -7.97 -7.57
CA ASP A 141 5.15 -7.52 -8.92
C ASP A 141 3.78 -6.85 -8.98
N LEU A 142 2.83 -7.32 -8.17
CA LEU A 142 1.52 -6.72 -8.09
C LEU A 142 1.55 -5.34 -7.47
N VAL A 143 2.36 -5.16 -6.42
CA VAL A 143 2.59 -3.84 -5.82
C VAL A 143 3.31 -2.91 -6.81
N CYS A 144 4.28 -3.41 -7.60
CA CYS A 144 4.89 -2.62 -8.66
C CYS A 144 3.86 -2.14 -9.69
N GLN A 145 2.99 -3.03 -10.12
CA GLN A 145 1.91 -2.70 -11.05
C GLN A 145 0.94 -1.67 -10.45
N MET A 146 0.62 -1.80 -9.16
CA MET A 146 -0.19 -0.83 -8.44
C MET A 146 0.46 0.55 -8.44
N ILE A 147 1.75 0.63 -8.12
CA ILE A 147 2.50 1.89 -8.14
C ILE A 147 2.49 2.51 -9.53
N ASP A 148 2.66 1.72 -10.59
CA ASP A 148 2.64 2.19 -11.99
C ASP A 148 1.29 2.75 -12.42
N GLN A 149 0.19 2.12 -12.00
CA GLN A 149 -1.15 2.53 -12.43
C GLN A 149 -1.72 3.70 -11.63
N ILE A 150 -1.32 3.85 -10.37
CA ILE A 150 -1.87 4.88 -9.48
C ILE A 150 -1.17 6.23 -9.66
N GLU A 151 0.12 6.25 -10.04
CA GLU A 151 0.96 7.46 -10.05
C GLU A 151 0.99 8.15 -8.67
N ILE A 152 1.80 7.61 -7.77
CA ILE A 152 1.93 8.09 -6.38
C ILE A 152 2.86 9.30 -6.31
N THR A 153 2.40 10.39 -5.68
CA THR A 153 3.10 11.67 -5.58
C THR A 153 3.57 11.97 -4.15
N GLN A 154 4.32 13.06 -3.96
CA GLN A 154 4.80 13.51 -2.65
C GLN A 154 3.73 14.08 -1.72
N ASP A 155 2.54 14.36 -2.25
CA ASP A 155 1.40 14.84 -1.46
C ASP A 155 0.49 13.70 -1.01
N ASP A 156 0.71 12.50 -1.55
CA ASP A 156 -0.10 11.32 -1.25
C ASP A 156 0.22 10.73 0.12
N ILE A 157 -0.84 10.27 0.79
CA ILE A 157 -0.79 9.50 2.03
C ILE A 157 -1.31 8.11 1.69
N PHE A 158 -0.43 7.11 1.85
CA PHE A 158 -0.72 5.71 1.61
C PHE A 158 -1.06 4.99 2.91
N ILE A 159 -2.10 4.15 2.92
CA ILE A 159 -2.41 3.27 4.03
C ILE A 159 -2.74 1.85 3.56
N ASP A 160 -2.16 0.85 4.21
CA ASP A 160 -2.44 -0.57 4.06
C ASP A 160 -3.25 -1.07 5.26
N LEU A 161 -4.47 -1.56 5.00
CA LEU A 161 -5.42 -2.07 6.00
C LEU A 161 -5.34 -3.59 6.07
N GLY A 162 -4.82 -4.11 7.19
CA GLY A 162 -4.44 -5.52 7.31
C GLY A 162 -3.06 -5.75 6.71
N SER A 163 -2.08 -4.95 7.14
CA SER A 163 -0.76 -4.88 6.48
C SER A 163 0.13 -6.11 6.68
N GLY A 164 -0.30 -7.09 7.49
CA GLY A 164 0.48 -8.28 7.81
C GLY A 164 1.86 -7.92 8.38
N VAL A 165 2.91 -8.51 7.80
CA VAL A 165 4.30 -8.20 8.18
C VAL A 165 4.80 -6.83 7.67
N GLY A 166 3.98 -6.11 6.89
CA GLY A 166 4.26 -4.74 6.43
C GLY A 166 4.98 -4.60 5.09
N GLN A 167 5.12 -5.69 4.32
CA GLN A 167 5.93 -5.70 3.08
C GLN A 167 5.46 -4.69 2.02
N VAL A 168 4.15 -4.51 1.85
CA VAL A 168 3.59 -3.56 0.86
C VAL A 168 3.94 -2.13 1.25
N VAL A 169 3.79 -1.79 2.54
CA VAL A 169 4.14 -0.46 3.08
C VAL A 169 5.62 -0.15 2.87
N LEU A 170 6.51 -1.10 3.17
CA LEU A 170 7.95 -0.95 2.98
C LEU A 170 8.31 -0.77 1.50
N GLN A 171 7.69 -1.54 0.62
CA GLN A 171 7.88 -1.42 -0.82
C GLN A 171 7.44 -0.05 -1.34
N VAL A 172 6.23 0.40 -1.02
CA VAL A 172 5.72 1.71 -1.47
C VAL A 172 6.59 2.85 -0.94
N ALA A 173 7.03 2.77 0.32
CA ALA A 173 7.94 3.76 0.90
C ALA A 173 9.30 3.81 0.20
N ALA A 174 9.85 2.68 -0.27
CA ALA A 174 11.12 2.63 -1.00
C ALA A 174 10.99 2.77 -2.52
N ALA A 175 9.79 2.76 -3.08
CA ALA A 175 9.60 2.85 -4.53
C ALA A 175 8.98 4.17 -4.99
N THR A 176 8.49 5.02 -4.06
CA THR A 176 7.70 6.20 -4.39
C THR A 176 8.09 7.42 -3.57
N PRO A 177 7.75 8.63 -4.04
CA PRO A 177 7.92 9.85 -3.26
C PRO A 177 6.82 10.08 -2.21
N CYS A 178 5.94 9.10 -1.95
CA CYS A 178 4.80 9.21 -1.03
C CYS A 178 5.16 9.93 0.27
N LYS A 179 4.29 10.85 0.70
CA LYS A 179 4.53 11.67 1.90
C LYS A 179 4.76 10.80 3.12
N VAL A 180 3.86 9.84 3.32
CA VAL A 180 3.92 8.88 4.41
C VAL A 180 3.14 7.62 4.04
N CYS A 181 3.72 6.46 4.36
CA CYS A 181 3.10 5.15 4.18
C CYS A 181 2.74 4.54 5.55
N LEU A 182 1.49 4.16 5.74
CA LEU A 182 0.99 3.58 6.99
C LEU A 182 0.58 2.13 6.78
N GLY A 183 0.86 1.26 7.75
CA GLY A 183 0.32 -0.10 7.81
C GLY A 183 -0.37 -0.31 9.14
N VAL A 184 -1.58 -0.87 9.13
CA VAL A 184 -2.32 -1.24 10.35
C VAL A 184 -2.59 -2.74 10.31
N GLU A 185 -2.05 -3.47 11.28
CA GLU A 185 -2.23 -4.92 11.43
C GLU A 185 -2.76 -5.26 12.82
N ARG A 186 -3.77 -6.13 12.88
CA ARG A 186 -4.44 -6.50 14.14
C ARG A 186 -3.78 -7.70 14.79
N ALA A 187 -3.41 -8.71 14.00
CA ALA A 187 -2.94 -9.99 14.49
C ALA A 187 -1.55 -9.88 15.13
N GLU A 188 -1.37 -10.58 16.26
CA GLU A 188 -0.16 -10.51 17.09
C GLU A 188 1.08 -10.98 16.34
N VAL A 189 1.01 -12.15 15.72
CA VAL A 189 2.14 -12.80 15.05
C VAL A 189 2.70 -11.94 13.91
N PRO A 190 1.90 -11.52 12.91
CA PRO A 190 2.41 -10.67 11.84
C PRO A 190 2.88 -9.31 12.35
N SER A 191 2.19 -8.69 13.33
CA SER A 191 2.63 -7.42 13.94
C SER A 191 4.00 -7.53 14.60
N ARG A 192 4.27 -8.63 15.31
CA ARG A 192 5.58 -8.89 15.92
C ARG A 192 6.67 -9.06 14.87
N TYR A 193 6.38 -9.76 13.77
CA TYR A 193 7.32 -9.83 12.65
C TYR A 193 7.51 -8.48 11.96
N ALA A 194 6.47 -7.64 11.88
CA ALA A 194 6.56 -6.29 11.31
C ALA A 194 7.56 -5.39 12.07
N GLU A 195 7.69 -5.56 13.39
CA GLU A 195 8.73 -4.87 14.18
C GLU A 195 10.15 -5.27 13.73
N ALA A 196 10.37 -6.56 13.51
CA ALA A 196 11.64 -7.08 13.00
C ALA A 196 11.88 -6.65 11.54
N MET A 197 10.85 -6.71 10.68
CA MET A 197 10.89 -6.21 9.30
C MET A 197 11.33 -4.74 9.28
N ASN A 198 10.74 -3.89 10.12
CA ASN A 198 11.12 -2.49 10.25
C ASN A 198 12.60 -2.30 10.63
N LYS A 199 13.10 -3.07 11.60
CA LYS A 199 14.51 -3.01 12.02
C LYS A 199 15.46 -3.41 10.89
N TYR A 200 15.23 -4.56 10.28
CA TYR A 200 16.10 -5.09 9.23
C TYR A 200 16.02 -4.26 7.95
N PHE A 201 14.83 -3.78 7.58
CA PHE A 201 14.67 -2.90 6.42
C PHE A 201 15.49 -1.62 6.55
N ARG A 202 15.43 -0.93 7.70
CA ARG A 202 16.25 0.27 7.92
C ARG A 202 17.74 -0.04 7.86
N SER A 203 18.15 -1.17 8.43
CA SER A 203 19.56 -1.61 8.44
C SER A 203 20.06 -1.91 7.02
N TRP A 204 19.29 -2.66 6.23
CA TRP A 204 19.65 -2.98 4.84
C TRP A 204 19.60 -1.75 3.93
N MET A 205 18.57 -0.92 4.03
CA MET A 205 18.50 0.33 3.25
C MET A 205 19.70 1.24 3.55
N GLN A 206 20.12 1.33 4.81
CA GLN A 206 21.35 2.04 5.19
C GLN A 206 22.60 1.35 4.63
N TRP A 207 22.69 0.03 4.71
CA TRP A 207 23.83 -0.75 4.21
C TRP A 207 24.03 -0.60 2.70
N TYR A 208 22.95 -0.59 1.92
CA TYR A 208 22.97 -0.31 0.48
C TYR A 208 23.07 1.20 0.17
N GLY A 209 22.86 2.08 1.15
CA GLY A 209 22.89 3.53 0.95
C GLY A 209 21.69 4.09 0.20
N LYS A 210 20.54 3.42 0.31
CA LYS A 210 19.32 3.72 -0.44
C LYS A 210 18.31 4.53 0.38
N LYS A 211 17.59 5.40 -0.32
CA LYS A 211 16.52 6.24 0.23
C LYS A 211 15.21 5.48 0.31
N PHE A 212 14.44 5.74 1.36
CA PHE A 212 13.01 5.43 1.47
C PHE A 212 12.27 6.62 2.10
N GLY A 213 10.96 6.71 1.86
CA GLY A 213 10.07 7.71 2.44
C GLY A 213 9.67 7.41 3.88
N GLU A 214 8.91 8.31 4.50
CA GLU A 214 8.41 8.11 5.84
C GLU A 214 7.40 6.95 5.88
N TYR A 215 7.51 6.06 6.87
CA TYR A 215 6.52 5.02 7.06
C TYR A 215 6.33 4.64 8.53
N LYS A 216 5.17 4.05 8.84
CA LYS A 216 4.85 3.50 10.16
C LYS A 216 4.05 2.21 10.04
N LEU A 217 4.51 1.15 10.71
CA LEU A 217 3.79 -0.10 10.91
C LEU A 217 3.16 -0.06 12.30
N ILE A 218 1.85 -0.25 12.38
CA ILE A 218 1.06 -0.02 13.60
C ILE A 218 0.30 -1.31 13.92
N LYS A 219 0.50 -1.81 15.15
CA LYS A 219 -0.36 -2.84 15.71
C LYS A 219 -1.69 -2.20 16.15
N GLY A 220 -2.79 -2.60 15.56
CA GLY A 220 -4.11 -2.04 15.84
C GLY A 220 -5.20 -2.62 14.95
N ASP A 221 -6.46 -2.38 15.32
CA ASP A 221 -7.61 -2.76 14.50
C ASP A 221 -8.07 -1.54 13.69
N PHE A 222 -7.93 -1.62 12.36
CA PHE A 222 -8.32 -0.53 11.46
C PHE A 222 -9.82 -0.17 11.51
N LEU A 223 -10.65 -1.02 12.13
CA LEU A 223 -12.07 -0.77 12.39
C LEU A 223 -12.33 0.00 13.69
N MET A 224 -11.29 0.33 14.47
CA MET A 224 -11.42 1.18 15.65
C MET A 224 -11.41 2.67 15.29
N GLU A 225 -12.02 3.48 16.15
CA GLU A 225 -12.20 4.93 15.92
C GLU A 225 -10.86 5.68 15.91
N GLU A 226 -9.87 5.21 16.67
CA GLU A 226 -8.51 5.79 16.73
C GLU A 226 -7.76 5.77 15.38
N HIS A 227 -8.20 4.92 14.45
CA HIS A 227 -7.66 4.81 13.10
C HIS A 227 -8.51 5.55 12.07
N ARG A 228 -9.72 6.01 12.41
CA ARG A 228 -10.63 6.65 11.45
C ARG A 228 -10.00 7.86 10.77
N GLU A 229 -9.43 8.78 11.55
CA GLU A 229 -8.79 9.98 11.00
C GLU A 229 -7.61 9.66 10.07
N LYS A 230 -6.83 8.61 10.38
CA LYS A 230 -5.72 8.15 9.54
C LYS A 230 -6.23 7.60 8.20
N ILE A 231 -7.36 6.89 8.22
CA ILE A 231 -7.99 6.35 7.02
C ILE A 231 -8.60 7.47 6.19
N THR A 232 -9.38 8.38 6.80
CA THR A 232 -10.08 9.45 6.07
C THR A 232 -9.14 10.53 5.52
N SER A 233 -7.95 10.69 6.10
CA SER A 233 -6.89 11.55 5.56
C SER A 233 -6.07 10.91 4.45
N ALA A 234 -6.12 9.59 4.27
CA ALA A 234 -5.40 8.90 3.21
C ALA A 234 -5.95 9.26 1.81
N SER A 235 -5.04 9.43 0.86
CA SER A 235 -5.38 9.60 -0.56
C SER A 235 -5.31 8.28 -1.33
N ILE A 236 -4.57 7.30 -0.81
CA ILE A 236 -4.45 5.96 -1.36
C ILE A 236 -4.64 4.94 -0.24
N VAL A 237 -5.61 4.04 -0.40
CA VAL A 237 -5.88 2.93 0.50
C VAL A 237 -5.60 1.62 -0.24
N PHE A 238 -4.78 0.76 0.34
CA PHE A 238 -4.63 -0.63 -0.08
C PHE A 238 -5.31 -1.54 0.96
N VAL A 239 -6.07 -2.53 0.49
CA VAL A 239 -6.69 -3.53 1.36
C VAL A 239 -6.81 -4.86 0.63
N ASN A 240 -6.08 -5.88 1.10
CA ASN A 240 -6.25 -7.23 0.58
C ASN A 240 -7.46 -7.92 1.25
N ASN A 241 -8.67 -7.53 0.86
CA ASN A 241 -9.90 -7.99 1.50
C ASN A 241 -10.37 -9.38 1.05
N PHE A 242 -9.58 -10.17 0.32
CA PHE A 242 -10.02 -11.45 -0.28
C PHE A 242 -10.71 -12.37 0.74
N ALA A 243 -10.07 -12.60 1.89
CA ALA A 243 -10.60 -13.44 2.96
C ALA A 243 -11.57 -12.71 3.91
N PHE A 244 -11.79 -11.40 3.75
CA PHE A 244 -12.64 -10.64 4.66
C PHE A 244 -14.12 -11.05 4.49
N GLY A 245 -14.81 -11.21 5.61
CA GLY A 245 -16.24 -11.49 5.63
C GLY A 245 -17.10 -10.26 5.31
N PRO A 246 -18.40 -10.45 4.97
CA PRO A 246 -19.29 -9.35 4.57
C PRO A 246 -19.42 -8.23 5.61
N SER A 247 -19.32 -8.55 6.90
CA SER A 247 -19.39 -7.57 7.99
C SER A 247 -18.22 -6.58 7.96
N VAL A 248 -16.99 -7.09 7.76
CA VAL A 248 -15.78 -6.26 7.65
C VAL A 248 -15.85 -5.40 6.39
N ASP A 249 -16.24 -6.00 5.25
CA ASP A 249 -16.42 -5.26 4.00
C ASP A 249 -17.48 -4.16 4.14
N HIS A 250 -18.55 -4.38 4.92
CA HIS A 250 -19.58 -3.36 5.17
C HIS A 250 -19.01 -2.17 5.97
N GLN A 251 -18.30 -2.43 7.06
CA GLN A 251 -17.69 -1.36 7.88
C GLN A 251 -16.59 -0.60 7.12
N LEU A 252 -15.83 -1.28 6.25
CA LEU A 252 -14.87 -0.63 5.35
C LEU A 252 -15.59 0.33 4.39
N LYS A 253 -16.74 -0.06 3.82
CA LYS A 253 -17.53 0.85 2.97
C LYS A 253 -17.98 2.10 3.72
N GLU A 254 -18.40 1.97 4.97
CA GLU A 254 -18.77 3.13 5.80
C GLU A 254 -17.58 4.08 5.98
N ARG A 255 -16.37 3.55 6.23
CA ARG A 255 -15.14 4.35 6.35
C ARG A 255 -14.74 4.99 5.01
N PHE A 256 -14.88 4.28 3.91
CA PHE A 256 -14.56 4.78 2.58
C PHE A 256 -15.52 5.87 2.10
N ALA A 257 -16.75 5.90 2.61
CA ALA A 257 -17.69 6.97 2.33
C ALA A 257 -17.23 8.34 2.86
N ASP A 258 -16.32 8.36 3.84
CA ASP A 258 -15.72 9.57 4.41
C ASP A 258 -14.42 10.01 3.70
N LEU A 259 -13.90 9.22 2.76
CA LEU A 259 -12.71 9.60 2.00
C LEU A 259 -12.97 10.83 1.13
N LYS A 260 -11.92 11.63 0.92
CA LYS A 260 -11.97 12.81 0.04
C LYS A 260 -12.21 12.41 -1.42
N ASP A 261 -12.82 13.30 -2.19
CA ASP A 261 -12.93 13.11 -3.64
C ASP A 261 -11.53 12.98 -4.27
N GLY A 262 -11.40 12.09 -5.25
CA GLY A 262 -10.13 11.72 -5.86
C GLY A 262 -9.32 10.69 -5.08
N ALA A 263 -9.70 10.31 -3.85
CA ALA A 263 -9.04 9.23 -3.14
C ALA A 263 -9.19 7.89 -3.88
N ARG A 264 -8.15 7.06 -3.81
CA ARG A 264 -8.00 5.83 -4.58
C ARG A 264 -7.95 4.64 -3.63
N ILE A 265 -8.74 3.60 -3.87
CA ILE A 265 -8.74 2.36 -3.07
C ILE A 265 -8.40 1.20 -3.98
N VAL A 266 -7.33 0.47 -3.66
CA VAL A 266 -6.96 -0.77 -4.34
C VAL A 266 -7.28 -1.96 -3.45
N SER A 267 -8.03 -2.91 -3.99
CA SER A 267 -8.45 -4.10 -3.25
C SER A 267 -8.50 -5.36 -4.10
N SER A 268 -8.43 -6.53 -3.45
CA SER A 268 -8.50 -7.84 -4.13
C SER A 268 -9.93 -8.31 -4.40
N LYS A 269 -10.93 -7.72 -3.74
CA LYS A 269 -12.36 -7.83 -4.11
C LYS A 269 -12.97 -6.44 -4.28
N SER A 270 -13.80 -6.28 -5.30
CA SER A 270 -14.51 -5.03 -5.55
C SER A 270 -15.54 -4.72 -4.46
N PHE A 271 -15.63 -3.46 -4.03
CA PHE A 271 -16.63 -3.00 -3.05
C PHE A 271 -18.00 -2.68 -3.69
N CYS A 272 -18.06 -2.53 -5.02
CA CYS A 272 -19.29 -2.35 -5.78
C CYS A 272 -19.21 -3.02 -7.17
N PRO A 273 -20.36 -3.32 -7.82
CA PRO A 273 -20.36 -3.86 -9.19
C PRO A 273 -19.65 -2.93 -10.19
N LEU A 274 -18.87 -3.49 -11.12
CA LEU A 274 -18.15 -2.71 -12.14
C LEU A 274 -19.07 -1.88 -13.03
N ASN A 275 -20.26 -2.41 -13.31
CA ASN A 275 -21.30 -1.79 -14.11
C ASN A 275 -22.41 -1.14 -13.25
N PHE A 276 -22.08 -0.68 -12.04
CA PHE A 276 -23.05 -0.10 -11.11
C PHE A 276 -23.84 1.07 -11.74
N ARG A 277 -25.17 0.97 -11.68
CA ARG A 277 -26.10 2.01 -12.13
C ARG A 277 -26.86 2.59 -10.94
N ILE A 278 -26.83 3.90 -10.83
CA ILE A 278 -27.58 4.64 -9.80
C ILE A 278 -29.08 4.60 -10.15
N THR A 279 -29.89 4.26 -9.15
CA THR A 279 -31.36 4.19 -9.16
C THR A 279 -31.88 4.73 -7.83
N ASP A 280 -33.18 5.02 -7.73
CA ASP A 280 -33.76 5.51 -6.47
C ASP A 280 -33.61 4.54 -5.30
N ARG A 281 -33.49 3.23 -5.58
CA ARG A 281 -33.43 2.15 -4.56
C ARG A 281 -32.05 1.95 -3.95
N ASN A 282 -30.98 2.40 -4.62
CA ASN A 282 -29.60 2.16 -4.21
C ASN A 282 -28.83 3.46 -3.93
N LEU A 283 -29.54 4.54 -3.58
CA LEU A 283 -28.95 5.86 -3.32
C LEU A 283 -28.02 5.89 -2.11
N SER A 284 -28.16 4.96 -1.18
CA SER A 284 -27.30 4.81 -0.01
C SER A 284 -26.05 3.95 -0.27
N ASP A 285 -25.96 3.30 -1.43
CA ASP A 285 -24.85 2.39 -1.72
C ASP A 285 -23.58 3.17 -2.08
N ILE A 286 -22.43 2.68 -1.63
CA ILE A 286 -21.12 3.29 -1.91
C ILE A 286 -20.83 3.42 -3.42
N GLY A 287 -21.40 2.56 -4.26
CA GLY A 287 -21.26 2.62 -5.72
C GLY A 287 -21.78 3.92 -6.34
N THR A 288 -22.60 4.68 -5.61
CA THR A 288 -23.09 5.99 -6.04
C THR A 288 -22.00 7.07 -6.07
N ILE A 289 -20.94 6.91 -5.27
CA ILE A 289 -19.84 7.88 -5.12
C ILE A 289 -18.48 7.31 -5.51
N ILE A 290 -18.43 6.11 -6.09
CA ILE A 290 -17.17 5.44 -6.46
C ILE A 290 -17.20 5.01 -7.93
N HIS A 291 -16.15 5.33 -8.68
CA HIS A 291 -15.81 4.65 -9.93
C HIS A 291 -14.95 3.42 -9.65
N VAL A 292 -15.23 2.32 -10.33
CA VAL A 292 -14.46 1.08 -10.15
C VAL A 292 -14.01 0.52 -11.50
N SER A 293 -12.78 0.04 -11.54
CA SER A 293 -12.18 -0.63 -12.69
C SER A 293 -11.32 -1.81 -12.23
N GLU A 294 -11.29 -2.87 -13.01
CA GLU A 294 -10.34 -3.97 -12.80
C GLU A 294 -8.95 -3.57 -13.33
N MET A 295 -7.93 -3.77 -12.51
CA MET A 295 -6.54 -3.54 -12.87
C MET A 295 -6.06 -4.69 -13.76
N SER A 296 -5.47 -4.37 -14.92
CA SER A 296 -5.09 -5.38 -15.91
C SER A 296 -4.14 -6.43 -15.31
N PRO A 297 -4.45 -7.73 -15.34
CA PRO A 297 -3.56 -8.73 -14.76
C PRO A 297 -2.21 -8.78 -15.49
N MET A 298 -1.11 -8.85 -14.74
CA MET A 298 0.21 -9.11 -15.32
C MET A 298 0.24 -10.48 -16.03
N ARG A 299 0.86 -10.54 -17.21
CA ARG A 299 1.15 -11.83 -17.87
C ARG A 299 2.10 -12.64 -16.96
N GLY A 300 1.63 -13.76 -16.43
CA GLY A 300 2.45 -14.71 -15.67
C GLY A 300 2.28 -14.69 -14.15
N SER A 301 1.51 -13.76 -13.58
CA SER A 301 1.20 -13.74 -12.14
C SER A 301 0.04 -14.69 -11.84
N VAL A 302 0.37 -15.97 -11.61
CA VAL A 302 -0.59 -16.97 -11.12
C VAL A 302 -0.59 -16.96 -9.60
N SER A 303 -1.76 -16.96 -8.99
CA SER A 303 -1.88 -17.34 -7.58
C SER A 303 -1.49 -18.82 -7.41
N TRP A 304 -1.27 -19.25 -6.16
CA TRP A 304 -1.21 -20.66 -5.78
C TRP A 304 -2.41 -21.50 -6.29
N THR A 305 -3.53 -20.88 -6.69
CA THR A 305 -4.69 -21.55 -7.29
C THR A 305 -4.62 -21.67 -8.82
N GLY A 306 -3.54 -21.20 -9.45
CA GLY A 306 -3.38 -21.21 -10.90
C GLY A 306 -4.26 -20.19 -11.65
N LYS A 307 -5.00 -19.33 -10.93
CA LYS A 307 -5.84 -18.27 -11.52
C LYS A 307 -5.14 -16.91 -11.42
N PRO A 308 -5.27 -16.03 -12.43
CA PRO A 308 -4.90 -14.62 -12.31
C PRO A 308 -5.60 -14.00 -11.11
N VAL A 309 -4.87 -13.29 -10.26
CA VAL A 309 -5.49 -12.50 -9.18
C VAL A 309 -5.79 -11.13 -9.73
N SER A 310 -7.07 -10.80 -9.84
CA SER A 310 -7.51 -9.47 -10.21
C SER A 310 -7.51 -8.56 -8.99
N TYR A 311 -7.02 -7.34 -9.16
CA TYR A 311 -7.22 -6.25 -8.21
C TYR A 311 -8.13 -5.21 -8.84
N TYR A 312 -8.78 -4.44 -7.98
CA TYR A 312 -9.77 -3.45 -8.36
C TYR A 312 -9.34 -2.09 -7.85
N LEU A 313 -9.28 -1.12 -8.77
CA LEU A 313 -9.07 0.28 -8.45
C LEU A 313 -10.42 0.97 -8.32
N HIS A 314 -10.62 1.62 -7.19
CA HIS A 314 -11.79 2.43 -6.88
C HIS A 314 -11.35 3.89 -6.75
N ILE A 315 -12.11 4.82 -7.31
CA ILE A 315 -11.85 6.26 -7.22
C ILE A 315 -13.09 6.94 -6.66
N ILE A 316 -12.94 7.69 -5.56
CA ILE A 316 -14.02 8.47 -4.98
C ILE A 316 -14.37 9.62 -5.94
N ASP A 317 -15.61 9.64 -6.43
CA ASP A 317 -16.18 10.67 -7.30
C ASP A 317 -17.66 10.89 -6.96
N ARG A 318 -17.93 11.88 -6.10
CA ARG A 318 -19.30 12.28 -5.74
C ARG A 318 -20.06 12.97 -6.88
N THR A 319 -19.38 13.43 -7.94
CA THR A 319 -20.04 14.06 -9.10
C THR A 319 -20.96 13.06 -9.84
N LYS A 320 -20.73 11.75 -9.69
CA LYS A 320 -21.65 10.70 -10.15
C LYS A 320 -23.06 10.88 -9.60
N LEU A 321 -23.18 11.12 -8.30
CA LEU A 321 -24.44 11.30 -7.60
C LEU A 321 -25.07 12.65 -7.94
N GLU A 322 -24.25 13.71 -8.06
CA GLU A 322 -24.71 15.03 -8.49
C GLU A 322 -25.35 14.99 -9.89
N ARG A 323 -24.67 14.36 -10.86
CA ARG A 323 -25.19 14.17 -12.24
C ARG A 323 -26.49 13.38 -12.26
N TYR A 324 -26.68 12.44 -11.33
CA TYR A 324 -27.94 11.71 -11.20
C TYR A 324 -29.09 12.66 -10.78
N PHE A 325 -28.90 13.47 -9.75
CA PHE A 325 -29.91 14.43 -9.32
C PHE A 325 -30.16 15.54 -10.35
N GLN A 326 -29.14 16.01 -11.07
CA GLN A 326 -29.31 16.96 -12.17
C GLN A 326 -30.22 16.40 -13.29
N ARG A 327 -30.09 15.11 -13.63
CA ARG A 327 -30.96 14.44 -14.60
C ARG A 327 -32.41 14.33 -14.13
N LEU A 328 -32.62 14.16 -12.82
CA LEU A 328 -33.97 14.19 -12.24
C LEU A 328 -34.57 15.61 -12.27
N LYS A 329 -33.75 16.67 -12.20
CA LYS A 329 -34.23 18.08 -12.23
C LYS A 329 -34.65 18.54 -13.61
N HIS A 330 -34.06 17.96 -14.66
CA HIS A 330 -34.44 18.22 -16.05
C HIS A 330 -35.11 16.99 -16.67
N PRO A 331 -36.38 16.70 -16.33
CA PRO A 331 -37.11 15.60 -16.91
C PRO A 331 -37.49 15.97 -18.34
N LYS A 332 -36.55 15.90 -19.28
CA LYS A 332 -36.89 16.00 -20.70
C LYS A 332 -37.76 14.84 -21.19
N ASN A 333 -38.18 13.88 -20.34
CA ASN A 333 -39.06 12.77 -20.72
C ASN A 333 -39.80 12.03 -19.55
N LYS A 334 -40.06 12.65 -18.39
CA LYS A 334 -40.91 11.99 -17.36
C LYS A 334 -41.98 12.92 -16.81
N VAL A 335 -43.22 12.66 -17.22
CA VAL A 335 -44.45 13.27 -16.67
C VAL A 335 -44.68 12.69 -15.28
N GLY A 336 -44.71 13.57 -14.26
CA GLY A 336 -45.40 13.36 -12.98
C GLY A 336 -44.65 12.63 -11.87
N ASN A 337 -43.96 13.37 -10.99
CA ASN A 337 -44.19 13.36 -9.53
C ASN A 337 -43.19 14.31 -8.82
N TYR A 338 -43.64 15.51 -8.46
CA TYR A 338 -42.81 16.48 -7.74
C TYR A 338 -42.73 16.21 -6.21
N ASP A 339 -43.53 15.27 -5.69
CA ASP A 339 -43.56 14.90 -4.26
C ASP A 339 -42.35 14.07 -3.80
N CYS A 340 -41.55 13.52 -4.71
CA CYS A 340 -40.39 12.68 -4.36
C CYS A 340 -39.16 13.50 -3.91
N TYR A 341 -39.06 14.77 -4.32
CA TYR A 341 -37.87 15.60 -4.11
C TYR A 341 -37.59 15.92 -2.64
N PHE A 342 -38.64 16.26 -1.88
CA PHE A 342 -38.51 16.65 -0.47
C PHE A 342 -38.14 15.45 0.43
N CYS A 343 -38.61 14.25 0.07
CA CYS A 343 -38.26 13.01 0.77
C CYS A 343 -36.81 12.57 0.46
N MET A 344 -36.35 12.76 -0.79
CA MET A 344 -34.98 12.46 -1.21
C MET A 344 -33.93 13.37 -0.55
N VAL A 345 -34.21 14.68 -0.42
CA VAL A 345 -33.30 15.63 0.24
C VAL A 345 -33.16 15.32 1.73
N ASN A 346 -34.24 14.90 2.39
CA ASN A 346 -34.19 14.44 3.79
C ASN A 346 -33.37 13.15 3.99
N ASN A 347 -33.34 12.25 3.01
CA ASN A 347 -32.46 11.07 3.05
C ASN A 347 -30.99 11.44 2.83
N LEU A 348 -30.68 12.39 1.93
CA LEU A 348 -29.34 12.96 1.76
C LEU A 348 -28.81 13.61 3.06
N ILE A 349 -29.68 14.36 3.75
CA ILE A 349 -29.37 15.00 5.03
C ILE A 349 -29.04 13.96 6.10
N LYS A 350 -29.73 12.81 6.13
CA LYS A 350 -29.42 11.72 7.07
C LYS A 350 -28.14 10.95 6.75
N LEU A 351 -27.74 10.85 5.48
CA LEU A 351 -26.57 10.10 5.04
C LEU A 351 -25.25 10.86 5.16
N PHE A 352 -25.26 12.20 5.12
CA PHE A 352 -24.02 13.00 4.98
C PHE A 352 -23.77 14.04 6.09
N LEU A 353 -24.58 14.05 7.17
CA LEU A 353 -24.44 15.01 8.28
C LEU A 353 -23.49 14.68 9.46
N PRO A 354 -22.67 13.61 9.52
CA PRO A 354 -21.71 13.55 10.62
C PRO A 354 -20.58 14.59 10.46
N ASN A 355 -20.28 15.05 9.25
CA ASN A 355 -19.20 16.02 9.04
C ASN A 355 -19.59 17.16 8.09
N ARG A 356 -19.49 18.37 8.64
CA ARG A 356 -19.87 19.67 8.04
C ARG A 356 -18.95 20.02 6.87
N ASN A 357 -19.20 19.46 5.68
CA ASN A 357 -18.57 19.93 4.44
C ASN A 357 -19.41 21.03 3.77
N THR A 358 -18.76 22.16 3.48
CA THR A 358 -19.34 23.41 2.95
C THR A 358 -20.06 23.23 1.60
N ILE A 359 -19.72 22.19 0.83
CA ILE A 359 -20.31 21.89 -0.48
C ILE A 359 -21.76 21.37 -0.36
N LEU A 360 -22.10 20.66 0.72
CA LEU A 360 -23.48 20.22 0.98
C LEU A 360 -24.39 21.37 1.45
N LEU A 361 -23.83 22.39 2.10
CA LEU A 361 -24.56 23.61 2.43
C LEU A 361 -24.97 24.39 1.18
N SER A 362 -24.16 24.40 0.12
CA SER A 362 -24.55 24.97 -1.18
C SER A 362 -25.72 24.22 -1.83
N LEU A 363 -25.78 22.88 -1.72
CA LEU A 363 -26.95 22.12 -2.17
C LEU A 363 -28.19 22.41 -1.30
N TYR A 364 -28.02 22.59 0.01
CA TYR A 364 -29.10 22.96 0.92
C TYR A 364 -29.66 24.36 0.62
N PHE A 365 -28.77 25.33 0.34
CA PHE A 365 -29.15 26.69 -0.05
C PHE A 365 -29.86 26.72 -1.40
N LEU A 366 -29.35 26.01 -2.42
CA LEU A 366 -29.98 25.92 -3.74
C LEU A 366 -31.39 25.31 -3.69
N VAL A 367 -31.65 24.38 -2.77
CA VAL A 367 -32.96 23.75 -2.60
C VAL A 367 -33.91 24.64 -1.78
N SER A 368 -33.40 25.41 -0.82
CA SER A 368 -34.21 26.27 0.05
C SER A 368 -34.70 27.56 -0.64
N THR A 369 -33.99 28.04 -1.66
CA THR A 369 -34.34 29.29 -2.37
C THR A 369 -35.36 29.10 -3.50
N GLU A 370 -35.68 27.87 -3.91
CA GLU A 370 -36.60 27.57 -5.02
C GLU A 370 -37.90 26.84 -4.60
N ALA A 371 -38.23 26.82 -3.30
CA ALA A 371 -39.55 26.37 -2.88
C ALA A 371 -40.65 27.29 -3.46
N PRO A 372 -41.65 26.79 -4.20
CA PRO A 372 -42.74 27.62 -4.69
C PRO A 372 -43.47 28.24 -3.50
N ARG A 373 -43.76 29.55 -3.55
CA ARG A 373 -44.62 30.25 -2.58
C ARG A 373 -46.10 29.82 -2.69
N GLY A 374 -46.36 28.52 -2.66
CA GLY A 374 -47.68 27.92 -2.84
C GLY A 374 -48.03 26.99 -1.69
N ARG A 375 -49.00 27.42 -0.87
CA ARG A 375 -49.65 26.73 0.27
C ARG A 375 -48.86 26.67 1.57
N ARG A 376 -49.11 27.69 2.40
CA ARG A 376 -49.10 27.54 3.87
C ARG A 376 -50.01 26.37 4.26
N ARG A 377 -49.45 25.25 4.71
CA ARG A 377 -50.06 24.45 5.76
C ARG A 377 -49.46 24.92 7.08
N ARG A 378 -50.33 25.24 8.03
CA ARG A 378 -49.96 25.54 9.42
C ARG A 378 -49.31 24.29 10.03
N ASP A 379 -48.45 24.55 11.00
CA ASP A 379 -47.89 23.61 11.97
C ASP A 379 -46.61 22.86 11.56
N THR A 380 -45.49 23.59 11.61
CA THR A 380 -44.25 23.12 12.27
C THR A 380 -43.30 24.30 12.47
N THR A 381 -43.26 24.83 13.68
CA THR A 381 -42.26 25.83 14.09
C THR A 381 -40.93 25.12 14.24
N VAL A 382 -40.02 25.28 13.27
CA VAL A 382 -38.61 24.91 13.43
C VAL A 382 -37.85 26.18 13.78
N TYR A 383 -37.37 26.26 15.03
CA TYR A 383 -36.49 27.31 15.50
C TYR A 383 -35.19 27.28 14.69
N VAL A 384 -34.90 28.38 13.99
CA VAL A 384 -33.58 28.67 13.42
C VAL A 384 -32.80 29.42 14.50
N PRO A 385 -31.69 28.88 15.04
CA PRO A 385 -30.82 29.69 15.88
C PRO A 385 -30.07 30.67 14.99
N LEU A 386 -30.33 31.97 15.19
CA LEU A 386 -29.51 33.05 14.68
C LEU A 386 -28.10 32.90 15.29
N PHE A 387 -27.10 32.66 14.45
CA PHE A 387 -25.71 32.91 14.81
C PHE A 387 -25.22 34.08 13.95
N THR A 388 -25.01 35.20 14.63
CA THR A 388 -24.22 36.34 14.18
C THR A 388 -22.75 35.95 14.06
N GLU A 389 -22.14 36.41 12.97
CA GLU A 389 -20.72 36.51 12.57
C GLU A 389 -19.65 35.66 13.27
#